data_AF-A0A493TE70-F1
#
_entry.id   AF-A0A493TE70-F1
#
_cell.length_a   1.000
_cell.length_b   1.000
_cell.length_c   1.000
_cell.angle_alpha   90.00
_cell.angle_beta   90.00
_cell.angle_gamma   90.00
#
_symmetry.space_group_name_H-M   'P 1'
#
loop_
_entity.id
_entity.type
_entity.pdbx_description
1 polymer ?
#
loop_
_entity_poly.entity_id
_entity_poly.type
_entity_poly.pdbx_seq_one_letter_code
_entity_poly.pdbx_strand_id
1 'polypeptide(L)'
;LVPCPLLPWEGMLILSLDASVCPEKCDCSFKNVFCSEEKMREIPVGLPGNATQLFFVETALSSIGSGALGSSTTLTKLVFLNNHIEELEAGAFWGLPSLAELEISGNPLPAVSPGLLAGLPSLTTLSLSSNAIHSLQPGLFASACHLQDLRLRGNKIDELPPAIFHPLRHLQALDLSQNVLTELPDGLLAPLAALRVLKLSDNMLARLPPGAFRTLSRLAELHLDGNQLAELPAGAFAGLGALRRLQLQHNALGSLRPDAFAGLSNLTFLSLEGNQLASLPATLFQGTPGLLHLSLARNQLQALPPGIFANLSVAQSLVLSHNALARLPAEAFQGLVELTTLQLGHNNLSSLPPGLLDGLPSLATLGLEHNRLPRLPTGFFDANEELVRVGLEDNPWACDCRLAYLLGWLQVFSDPLLHVQAFCASPAALKGQPLREVTHRQLACAKDEGRDAVPGEDAPGQCTYSNPEGTLHVSCNATSCQRLSLRLPPPPPGLAAGPGTEYRGAWVLRSPCGTLQVSVLVTAQGPEVTTPPGLPATP
;
A
#
# COMPACT_ATOMS: atom_id res chain seq x y z
N LEU A 1 25.41 -28.22 -16.61
CA LEU A 1 24.53 -29.38 -16.76
C LEU A 1 25.10 -30.50 -15.90
N VAL A 2 24.61 -30.64 -14.66
CA VAL A 2 24.85 -31.83 -13.82
C VAL A 2 23.46 -32.30 -13.43
N PRO A 3 23.01 -33.50 -13.85
CA PRO A 3 21.72 -34.05 -13.45
C PRO A 3 21.75 -34.37 -11.95
N CYS A 4 20.62 -34.24 -11.27
CA CYS A 4 20.49 -34.62 -9.87
C CYS A 4 20.85 -36.11 -9.68
N PRO A 5 21.62 -36.47 -8.64
CA PRO A 5 21.87 -37.86 -8.32
C PRO A 5 20.59 -38.48 -7.76
N LEU A 6 20.00 -39.40 -8.51
CA LEU A 6 19.02 -40.35 -8.01
C LEU A 6 19.80 -41.48 -7.33
N LEU A 7 19.65 -41.63 -6.01
CA LEU A 7 20.11 -42.83 -5.32
C LEU A 7 19.13 -43.98 -5.62
N PRO A 8 19.61 -45.19 -5.91
CA PRO A 8 18.76 -46.31 -6.28
C PRO A 8 17.96 -46.84 -5.08
N TRP A 9 16.66 -47.08 -5.31
CA TRP A 9 15.76 -47.78 -4.40
C TRP A 9 16.09 -49.27 -4.35
N GLU A 10 16.42 -49.81 -3.17
CA GLU A 10 16.31 -51.24 -2.89
C GLU A 10 14.97 -51.49 -2.17
N GLY A 11 14.10 -52.26 -2.81
CA GLY A 11 12.75 -52.53 -2.36
C GLY A 11 12.71 -53.58 -1.24
N MET A 12 12.17 -53.18 -0.09
CA MET A 12 11.64 -54.11 0.91
C MET A 12 10.14 -54.30 0.66
N LEU A 13 9.77 -55.53 0.28
CA LEU A 13 8.38 -56.00 0.25
C LEU A 13 7.84 -56.07 1.68
N ILE A 14 6.74 -55.36 1.96
CA ILE A 14 5.88 -55.65 3.12
C ILE A 14 4.42 -55.74 2.68
N LEU A 15 3.79 -56.79 3.18
CA LEU A 15 2.44 -57.29 2.99
C LEU A 15 1.38 -56.22 3.28
N SER A 16 0.43 -56.08 2.36
CA SER A 16 -0.80 -55.32 2.56
C SER A 16 -1.82 -56.18 3.33
N LEU A 17 -2.21 -55.77 4.55
CA LEU A 17 -3.46 -56.13 5.21
C LEU A 17 -3.57 -55.37 6.53
N ASP A 18 -4.34 -54.27 6.54
CA ASP A 18 -5.44 -54.02 7.48
C ASP A 18 -5.98 -52.60 7.27
N ALA A 19 -7.32 -52.47 7.27
CA ALA A 19 -7.97 -51.17 7.34
C ALA A 19 -7.60 -50.56 8.69
N SER A 20 -6.64 -49.63 8.68
CA SER A 20 -6.10 -49.00 9.89
C SER A 20 -7.22 -48.25 10.59
N VAL A 21 -7.57 -48.71 11.79
CA VAL A 21 -8.45 -47.98 12.70
C VAL A 21 -7.76 -46.65 13.04
N CYS A 22 -8.49 -45.54 12.98
CA CYS A 22 -7.95 -44.24 13.34
C CYS A 22 -7.40 -44.28 14.77
N PRO A 23 -6.16 -43.80 15.02
CA PRO A 23 -5.62 -43.76 16.37
C PRO A 23 -6.50 -42.94 17.32
N GLU A 24 -6.65 -43.36 18.58
CA GLU A 24 -7.53 -42.69 19.57
C GLU A 24 -7.21 -41.20 19.80
N LYS A 25 -5.95 -40.80 19.57
CA LYS A 25 -5.47 -39.41 19.75
C LYS A 25 -5.61 -38.55 18.49
N CYS A 26 -6.24 -39.09 17.45
CA CYS A 26 -6.40 -38.43 16.17
C CYS A 26 -7.84 -38.53 15.68
N ASP A 27 -8.23 -37.57 14.85
CA ASP A 27 -9.45 -37.58 14.06
C ASP A 27 -9.10 -37.86 12.59
N CYS A 28 -9.69 -38.89 12.01
CA CYS A 28 -9.43 -39.31 10.64
C CYS A 28 -10.69 -39.11 9.80
N SER A 29 -10.58 -38.25 8.80
CA SER A 29 -11.66 -37.94 7.86
C SER A 29 -11.19 -38.18 6.43
N PHE A 30 -11.72 -39.24 5.80
CA PHE A 30 -11.35 -39.69 4.45
C PHE A 30 -9.84 -39.94 4.28
N LYS A 31 -9.11 -38.94 3.79
CA LYS A 31 -7.66 -38.99 3.53
C LYS A 31 -6.86 -38.01 4.40
N ASN A 32 -7.53 -37.31 5.30
CA ASN A 32 -6.92 -36.35 6.20
C ASN A 32 -6.91 -36.93 7.62
N VAL A 33 -5.80 -36.76 8.31
CA VAL A 33 -5.62 -37.21 9.68
C VAL A 33 -5.13 -36.03 10.51
N PHE A 34 -5.88 -35.69 11.56
CA PHE A 34 -5.59 -34.58 12.46
C PHE A 34 -5.35 -35.10 13.87
N CYS A 35 -4.16 -34.86 14.40
CA CYS A 35 -3.79 -35.23 15.75
C CYS A 35 -3.52 -33.96 16.56
N SER A 36 -4.38 -33.68 17.54
CA SER A 36 -4.33 -32.44 18.34
C SER A 36 -4.47 -32.68 19.86
N GLU A 37 -4.16 -33.89 20.31
CA GLU A 37 -4.16 -34.22 21.74
C GLU A 37 -2.95 -33.58 22.44
N GLU A 38 -3.19 -32.63 23.35
CA GLU A 38 -2.16 -31.82 24.01
C GLU A 38 -1.08 -32.67 24.70
N LYS A 39 -1.46 -33.82 25.27
CA LYS A 39 -0.52 -34.71 25.99
C LYS A 39 0.21 -35.70 25.09
N MET A 40 0.02 -35.66 23.78
CA MET A 40 0.63 -36.59 22.85
C MET A 40 2.12 -36.27 22.67
N ARG A 41 2.99 -37.17 23.14
CA ARG A 41 4.46 -37.03 23.09
C ARG A 41 5.13 -37.82 21.97
N GLU A 42 4.39 -38.72 21.33
CA GLU A 42 4.87 -39.60 20.28
C GLU A 42 3.83 -39.69 19.17
N ILE A 43 4.29 -39.89 17.93
CA ILE A 43 3.43 -40.13 16.78
C ILE A 43 2.76 -41.50 16.97
N PRO A 44 1.42 -41.60 16.89
CA PRO A 44 0.73 -42.86 17.15
C PRO A 44 1.01 -43.88 16.05
N VAL A 45 1.16 -45.15 16.45
CA VAL A 45 1.21 -46.27 15.52
C VAL A 45 -0.15 -46.49 14.85
N GLY A 46 -0.15 -47.01 13.62
CA GLY A 46 -1.38 -47.36 12.91
C GLY A 46 -2.05 -46.19 12.16
N LEU A 47 -1.29 -45.17 11.78
CA LEU A 47 -1.79 -44.11 10.88
C LEU A 47 -2.38 -44.72 9.59
N PRO A 48 -3.53 -44.24 9.08
CA PRO A 48 -4.15 -44.72 7.85
C PRO A 48 -3.20 -44.70 6.66
N GLY A 49 -2.90 -45.88 6.10
CA GLY A 49 -1.94 -46.02 4.98
C GLY A 49 -2.35 -45.34 3.68
N ASN A 50 -3.63 -44.95 3.54
CA ASN A 50 -4.19 -44.22 2.40
C ASN A 50 -4.28 -42.70 2.63
N ALA A 51 -3.80 -42.19 3.76
CA ALA A 51 -3.82 -40.77 4.06
C ALA A 51 -2.99 -39.98 3.05
N THR A 52 -3.51 -38.82 2.65
CA THR A 52 -2.81 -37.85 1.80
C THR A 52 -2.34 -36.63 2.57
N GLN A 53 -2.97 -36.34 3.71
CA GLN A 53 -2.61 -35.19 4.54
C GLN A 53 -2.60 -35.59 6.01
N LEU A 54 -1.55 -35.19 6.72
CA LEU A 54 -1.36 -35.50 8.13
C LEU A 54 -0.97 -34.23 8.88
N PHE A 55 -1.66 -33.97 9.99
CA PHE A 55 -1.52 -32.76 10.78
C PHE A 55 -1.29 -33.11 12.25
N PHE A 56 -0.27 -32.51 12.84
CA PHE A 56 0.05 -32.54 14.26
C PHE A 56 0.03 -31.12 14.80
N VAL A 57 -1.00 -30.76 15.56
CA VAL A 57 -1.25 -29.37 15.96
C VAL A 57 -1.39 -29.29 17.47
N GLU A 58 -0.63 -28.40 18.11
CA GLU A 58 -0.76 -28.14 19.55
C GLU A 58 -0.58 -29.39 20.43
N THR A 59 0.36 -30.26 20.06
CA THR A 59 0.71 -31.49 20.80
C THR A 59 2.03 -31.34 21.58
N ALA A 60 2.31 -32.28 22.48
CA ALA A 60 3.55 -32.34 23.25
C ALA A 60 4.69 -33.12 22.56
N LEU A 61 4.68 -33.25 21.23
CA LEU A 61 5.78 -33.87 20.47
C LEU A 61 7.08 -33.08 20.67
N SER A 62 8.13 -33.76 21.14
CA SER A 62 9.45 -33.15 21.40
C SER A 62 10.51 -33.48 20.35
N SER A 63 10.37 -34.61 19.65
CA SER A 63 11.30 -35.02 18.60
C SER A 63 10.60 -35.85 17.52
N ILE A 64 11.19 -35.89 16.33
CA ILE A 64 10.76 -36.78 15.24
C ILE A 64 11.94 -37.65 14.84
N GLY A 65 11.84 -38.94 15.16
CA GLY A 65 12.81 -39.96 14.81
C GLY A 65 12.68 -40.46 13.38
N SER A 66 13.74 -41.07 12.88
CA SER A 66 13.75 -41.77 11.59
C SER A 66 12.73 -42.91 11.56
N GLY A 67 11.94 -42.97 10.49
CA GLY A 67 10.90 -43.98 10.31
C GLY A 67 9.66 -43.80 11.21
N ALA A 68 9.55 -42.75 12.02
CA ALA A 68 8.41 -42.49 12.90
C ALA A 68 7.06 -42.38 12.16
N LEU A 69 7.09 -42.00 10.87
CA LEU A 69 5.92 -41.86 10.00
C LEU A 69 5.69 -43.08 9.09
N GLY A 70 6.57 -44.08 9.13
CA GLY A 70 6.57 -45.21 8.19
C GLY A 70 6.83 -44.80 6.74
N SER A 71 6.55 -45.72 5.81
CA SER A 71 6.63 -45.48 4.37
C SER A 71 5.25 -45.19 3.80
N SER A 72 5.10 -44.11 3.04
CA SER A 72 3.83 -43.75 2.40
C SER A 72 4.04 -43.17 1.00
N THR A 73 3.37 -43.77 0.02
CA THR A 73 3.36 -43.29 -1.37
C THR A 73 2.17 -42.38 -1.68
N THR A 74 1.27 -42.16 -0.71
CA THR A 74 0.09 -41.31 -0.90
C THR A 74 0.18 -39.99 -0.16
N LEU A 75 1.02 -39.88 0.87
CA LEU A 75 1.13 -38.68 1.69
C LEU A 75 1.75 -37.53 0.87
N THR A 76 0.99 -36.47 0.66
CA THR A 76 1.41 -35.28 -0.11
C THR A 76 1.64 -34.06 0.79
N LYS A 77 1.02 -34.02 1.97
CA LYS A 77 1.13 -32.90 2.91
C LYS A 77 1.33 -33.38 4.34
N LEU A 78 2.32 -32.81 5.02
CA LEU A 78 2.65 -33.12 6.40
C LEU A 78 2.88 -31.82 7.16
N VAL A 79 2.16 -31.64 8.27
CA VAL A 79 2.16 -30.40 9.05
C VAL A 79 2.40 -30.69 10.53
N PHE A 80 3.35 -30.00 11.13
CA PHE A 80 3.61 -29.93 12.57
C PHE A 80 3.52 -28.46 13.01
N LEU A 81 2.40 -28.06 13.58
CA LEU A 81 2.13 -26.67 13.98
C LEU A 81 2.07 -26.53 15.51
N ASN A 82 2.81 -25.57 16.05
CA ASN A 82 2.75 -25.20 17.48
C ASN A 82 2.95 -26.40 18.43
N ASN A 83 3.93 -27.26 18.15
CA ASN A 83 4.30 -28.35 19.07
C ASN A 83 5.58 -27.96 19.85
N HIS A 84 6.25 -28.94 20.45
CA HIS A 84 7.46 -28.74 21.25
C HIS A 84 8.69 -29.38 20.61
N ILE A 85 8.71 -29.50 19.28
CA ILE A 85 9.78 -30.21 18.57
C ILE A 85 11.11 -29.44 18.70
N GLU A 86 12.06 -30.05 19.40
CA GLU A 86 13.43 -29.55 19.59
C GLU A 86 14.44 -30.28 18.71
N GLU A 87 14.12 -31.51 18.27
CA GLU A 87 15.04 -32.36 17.52
C GLU A 87 14.36 -33.05 16.33
N LEU A 88 15.05 -33.03 15.18
CA LEU A 88 14.68 -33.78 13.98
C LEU A 88 15.86 -34.65 13.56
N GLU A 89 15.67 -35.97 13.54
CA GLU A 89 16.67 -36.88 13.00
C GLU A 89 16.82 -36.70 11.48
N ALA A 90 18.04 -36.95 10.97
CA ALA A 90 18.34 -36.78 9.54
C ALA A 90 17.43 -37.58 8.59
N GLY A 91 16.86 -38.70 9.04
CA GLY A 91 15.95 -39.54 8.25
C GLY A 91 14.48 -39.43 8.65
N ALA A 92 14.08 -38.39 9.40
CA ALA A 92 12.73 -38.26 9.96
C ALA A 92 11.60 -38.39 8.92
N PHE A 93 11.84 -37.94 7.69
CA PHE A 93 10.87 -37.95 6.59
C PHE A 93 11.23 -38.93 5.47
N TRP A 94 12.18 -39.84 5.71
CA TRP A 94 12.54 -40.86 4.73
C TRP A 94 11.35 -41.79 4.46
N GLY A 95 11.16 -42.20 3.21
CA GLY A 95 10.04 -43.08 2.81
C GLY A 95 8.76 -42.35 2.42
N LEU A 96 8.81 -41.02 2.24
CA LEU A 96 7.69 -40.18 1.80
C LEU A 96 7.92 -39.58 0.39
N PRO A 97 8.07 -40.39 -0.66
CA PRO A 97 8.49 -39.92 -1.99
C PRO A 97 7.51 -38.96 -2.67
N SER A 98 6.23 -38.98 -2.27
CA SER A 98 5.16 -38.15 -2.83
C SER A 98 4.90 -36.88 -2.03
N LEU A 99 5.65 -36.63 -0.95
CA LEU A 99 5.47 -35.46 -0.11
C LEU A 99 5.83 -34.19 -0.89
N ALA A 100 4.84 -33.32 -1.06
CA ALA A 100 4.95 -32.06 -1.79
C ALA A 100 5.03 -30.85 -0.84
N GLU A 101 4.34 -30.93 0.30
CA GLU A 101 4.31 -29.87 1.31
C GLU A 101 4.75 -30.42 2.67
N LEU A 102 5.81 -29.83 3.23
CA LEU A 102 6.27 -30.08 4.59
C LEU A 102 6.25 -28.76 5.38
N GLU A 103 5.49 -28.73 6.46
CA GLU A 103 5.41 -27.59 7.37
C GLU A 103 5.76 -28.02 8.79
N ILE A 104 6.75 -27.35 9.38
CA ILE A 104 7.18 -27.54 10.76
C ILE A 104 7.29 -26.14 11.35
N SER A 105 6.15 -25.59 11.79
CA SER A 105 6.03 -24.19 12.20
C SER A 105 5.68 -24.06 13.68
N GLY A 106 6.23 -23.05 14.36
CA GLY A 106 5.90 -22.80 15.76
C GLY A 106 6.51 -23.79 16.74
N ASN A 107 7.70 -24.35 16.45
CA ASN A 107 8.39 -25.29 17.36
C ASN A 107 9.72 -24.69 17.85
N PRO A 108 10.26 -25.10 19.01
CA PRO A 108 11.54 -24.59 19.51
C PRO A 108 12.79 -25.15 18.79
N LEU A 109 12.69 -25.51 17.50
CA LEU A 109 13.75 -26.18 16.75
C LEU A 109 14.97 -25.26 16.52
N PRO A 110 16.17 -25.59 17.07
CA PRO A 110 17.33 -24.69 17.02
C PRO A 110 18.15 -24.80 15.72
N ALA A 111 18.04 -25.92 15.00
CA ALA A 111 18.79 -26.18 13.77
C ALA A 111 18.12 -27.29 12.93
N VAL A 112 18.50 -27.37 11.66
CA VAL A 112 18.06 -28.43 10.74
C VAL A 112 19.28 -29.09 10.10
N SER A 113 19.30 -30.43 10.12
CA SER A 113 20.38 -31.20 9.51
C SER A 113 20.21 -31.30 7.98
N PRO A 114 21.30 -31.32 7.19
CA PRO A 114 21.22 -31.46 5.74
C PRO A 114 20.55 -32.76 5.25
N GLY A 115 20.55 -33.80 6.08
CA GLY A 115 19.90 -35.07 5.77
C GLY A 115 18.37 -34.98 5.77
N LEU A 116 17.76 -33.98 6.44
CA LEU A 116 16.32 -33.91 6.65
C LEU A 116 15.50 -33.99 5.36
N LEU A 117 16.01 -33.38 4.29
CA LEU A 117 15.34 -33.31 2.99
C LEU A 117 15.73 -34.45 2.04
N ALA A 118 16.56 -35.38 2.49
CA ALA A 118 16.95 -36.54 1.71
C ALA A 118 15.75 -37.47 1.48
N GLY A 119 15.59 -37.95 0.26
CA GLY A 119 14.49 -38.86 -0.08
C GLY A 119 13.12 -38.18 -0.31
N LEU A 120 13.07 -36.85 -0.42
CA LEU A 120 11.86 -36.07 -0.72
C LEU A 120 11.88 -35.46 -2.14
N PRO A 121 11.83 -36.27 -3.22
CA PRO A 121 12.00 -35.79 -4.59
C PRO A 121 10.85 -34.90 -5.09
N SER A 122 9.67 -35.01 -4.48
CA SER A 122 8.47 -34.26 -4.89
C SER A 122 8.26 -32.96 -4.12
N LEU A 123 9.16 -32.60 -3.20
CA LEU A 123 8.96 -31.48 -2.29
C LEU A 123 8.99 -30.14 -3.03
N THR A 124 7.86 -29.43 -3.01
CA THR A 124 7.69 -28.11 -3.63
C THR A 124 7.57 -27.00 -2.59
N THR A 125 7.10 -27.30 -1.38
CA THR A 125 6.89 -26.32 -0.33
C THR A 125 7.51 -26.81 0.98
N LEU A 126 8.37 -25.96 1.54
CA LEU A 126 8.98 -26.19 2.85
C LEU A 126 8.77 -24.95 3.72
N SER A 127 8.11 -25.13 4.85
CA SER A 127 7.99 -24.10 5.87
C SER A 127 8.60 -24.57 7.17
N LEU A 128 9.56 -23.78 7.67
CA LEU A 128 10.20 -23.93 8.97
C LEU A 128 9.99 -22.63 9.77
N SER A 129 8.82 -22.01 9.65
CA SER A 129 8.55 -20.68 10.17
C SER A 129 8.31 -20.67 11.68
N SER A 130 8.65 -19.58 12.35
CA SER A 130 8.46 -19.43 13.80
C SER A 130 9.15 -20.55 14.60
N ASN A 131 10.40 -20.88 14.25
CA ASN A 131 11.25 -21.77 15.05
C ASN A 131 12.38 -20.99 15.75
N ALA A 132 13.34 -21.71 16.32
CA ALA A 132 14.52 -21.12 16.95
C ALA A 132 15.79 -21.28 16.10
N ILE A 133 15.66 -21.40 14.77
CA ILE A 133 16.78 -21.73 13.89
C ILE A 133 17.78 -20.57 13.87
N HIS A 134 19.02 -20.84 14.29
CA HIS A 134 20.09 -19.83 14.35
C HIS A 134 20.95 -19.79 13.09
N SER A 135 21.22 -20.93 12.46
CA SER A 135 22.03 -20.98 11.25
C SER A 135 21.58 -22.12 10.33
N LEU A 136 21.83 -21.94 9.04
CA LEU A 136 21.58 -22.94 8.02
C LEU A 136 22.89 -23.63 7.66
N GLN A 137 22.95 -24.95 7.77
CA GLN A 137 24.15 -25.71 7.40
C GLN A 137 24.35 -25.73 5.88
N PRO A 138 25.59 -25.61 5.38
CA PRO A 138 25.88 -25.77 3.95
C PRO A 138 25.34 -27.09 3.41
N GLY A 139 24.71 -27.04 2.23
CA GLY A 139 24.16 -28.24 1.59
C GLY A 139 22.77 -28.66 2.08
N LEU A 140 22.15 -27.95 3.03
CA LEU A 140 20.79 -28.25 3.51
C LEU A 140 19.77 -28.46 2.38
N PHE A 141 19.86 -27.63 1.33
CA PHE A 141 18.94 -27.69 0.19
C PHE A 141 19.48 -28.46 -1.03
N ALA A 142 20.55 -29.25 -0.87
CA ALA A 142 21.19 -29.94 -1.99
C ALA A 142 20.25 -30.90 -2.75
N SER A 143 19.31 -31.53 -2.05
CA SER A 143 18.32 -32.46 -2.62
C SER A 143 16.98 -31.82 -2.99
N ALA A 144 16.77 -30.54 -2.66
CA ALA A 144 15.48 -29.85 -2.80
C ALA A 144 15.38 -29.04 -4.12
N CYS A 145 15.84 -29.61 -5.23
CA CYS A 145 15.93 -28.89 -6.51
C CYS A 145 14.57 -28.48 -7.11
N HIS A 146 13.49 -29.14 -6.72
CA HIS A 146 12.11 -28.84 -7.16
C HIS A 146 11.37 -27.85 -6.26
N LEU A 147 12.01 -27.36 -5.19
CA LEU A 147 11.39 -26.47 -4.24
C LEU A 147 10.98 -25.14 -4.92
N GLN A 148 9.75 -24.72 -4.66
CA GLN A 148 9.11 -23.52 -5.22
C GLN A 148 8.81 -22.48 -4.14
N ASP A 149 8.53 -22.89 -2.91
CA ASP A 149 8.22 -22.02 -1.78
C ASP A 149 9.05 -22.44 -0.55
N LEU A 150 9.90 -21.53 -0.07
CA LEU A 150 10.72 -21.71 1.11
C LEU A 150 10.41 -20.62 2.13
N ARG A 151 9.91 -21.02 3.30
CA ARG A 151 9.56 -20.10 4.39
C ARG A 151 10.40 -20.38 5.63
N LEU A 152 11.21 -19.40 5.99
CA LEU A 152 12.10 -19.37 7.16
C LEU A 152 11.78 -18.18 8.07
N ARG A 153 10.61 -17.56 7.88
CA ARG A 153 10.14 -16.42 8.67
C ARG A 153 10.16 -16.69 10.18
N GLY A 154 10.51 -15.70 11.00
CA GLY A 154 10.33 -15.77 12.45
C GLY A 154 11.34 -16.70 13.13
N ASN A 155 12.56 -16.78 12.61
CA ASN A 155 13.65 -17.55 13.21
C ASN A 155 14.69 -16.61 13.82
N LYS A 156 15.88 -17.14 14.14
CA LYS A 156 17.00 -16.39 14.72
C LYS A 156 18.22 -16.42 13.81
N ILE A 157 17.99 -16.44 12.49
CA ILE A 157 19.07 -16.53 11.49
C ILE A 157 19.79 -15.18 11.42
N ASP A 158 21.06 -15.16 11.77
CA ASP A 158 21.94 -13.98 11.73
C ASP A 158 22.85 -13.95 10.48
N GLU A 159 23.25 -15.13 10.00
CA GLU A 159 24.10 -15.29 8.82
C GLU A 159 23.57 -16.37 7.86
N LEU A 160 23.81 -16.15 6.56
CA LEU A 160 23.49 -17.10 5.50
C LEU A 160 24.78 -17.59 4.81
N PRO A 161 24.98 -18.91 4.63
CA PRO A 161 26.09 -19.38 3.83
C PRO A 161 25.98 -18.89 2.37
N PRO A 162 27.07 -18.41 1.74
CA PRO A 162 26.99 -17.73 0.42
C PRO A 162 26.32 -18.54 -0.69
N ALA A 163 26.43 -19.87 -0.66
CA ALA A 163 25.92 -20.77 -1.70
C ALA A 163 24.65 -21.55 -1.29
N ILE A 164 24.02 -21.22 -0.16
CA ILE A 164 22.93 -22.03 0.41
C ILE A 164 21.75 -22.22 -0.56
N PHE A 165 21.46 -21.22 -1.40
CA PHE A 165 20.35 -21.26 -2.36
C PHE A 165 20.72 -21.68 -3.79
N HIS A 166 21.98 -22.02 -4.06
CA HIS A 166 22.43 -22.44 -5.41
C HIS A 166 21.62 -23.59 -6.05
N PRO A 167 21.14 -24.60 -5.28
CA PRO A 167 20.31 -25.66 -5.84
C PRO A 167 18.89 -25.23 -6.25
N LEU A 168 18.35 -24.15 -5.65
CA LEU A 168 16.93 -23.79 -5.66
C LEU A 168 16.50 -23.00 -6.91
N ARG A 169 16.84 -23.48 -8.11
CA ARG A 169 16.62 -22.76 -9.38
C ARG A 169 15.15 -22.57 -9.77
N HIS A 170 14.26 -23.35 -9.16
CA HIS A 170 12.81 -23.31 -9.39
C HIS A 170 12.05 -22.51 -8.32
N LEU A 171 12.77 -21.92 -7.36
CA LEU A 171 12.16 -21.18 -6.26
C LEU A 171 11.41 -19.96 -6.78
N GLN A 172 10.15 -19.83 -6.37
CA GLN A 172 9.24 -18.74 -6.72
C GLN A 172 8.98 -17.81 -5.54
N ALA A 173 9.01 -18.34 -4.31
CA ALA A 173 8.85 -17.55 -3.09
C ALA A 173 9.94 -17.90 -2.07
N LEU A 174 10.56 -16.86 -1.52
CA LEU A 174 11.51 -16.96 -0.42
C LEU A 174 11.11 -15.97 0.68
N ASP A 175 10.81 -16.50 1.86
CA ASP A 175 10.48 -15.70 3.04
C ASP A 175 11.54 -15.87 4.13
N LEU A 176 12.34 -14.83 4.33
CA LEU A 176 13.36 -14.70 5.37
C LEU A 176 13.00 -13.58 6.37
N SER A 177 11.74 -13.11 6.37
CA SER A 177 11.31 -12.02 7.24
C SER A 177 11.40 -12.37 8.73
N GLN A 178 11.47 -11.37 9.61
CA GLN A 178 11.49 -11.57 11.06
C GLN A 178 12.63 -12.52 11.49
N ASN A 179 13.83 -12.21 11.02
CA ASN A 179 15.08 -12.86 11.42
C ASN A 179 16.03 -11.78 11.96
N VAL A 180 17.30 -12.11 12.12
CA VAL A 180 18.31 -11.21 12.68
C VAL A 180 19.46 -10.96 11.69
N LEU A 181 19.18 -11.04 10.39
CA LEU A 181 20.16 -10.89 9.32
C LEU A 181 20.74 -9.47 9.31
N THR A 182 22.07 -9.36 9.35
CA THR A 182 22.77 -8.06 9.33
C THR A 182 23.28 -7.68 7.94
N GLU A 183 23.55 -8.67 7.09
CA GLU A 183 23.95 -8.49 5.70
C GLU A 183 23.52 -9.66 4.81
N LEU A 184 23.59 -9.46 3.49
CA LEU A 184 23.40 -10.50 2.50
C LEU A 184 24.75 -10.80 1.83
N PRO A 185 25.18 -12.07 1.75
CA PRO A 185 26.37 -12.43 0.98
C PRO A 185 26.26 -12.05 -0.50
N ASP A 186 27.39 -11.68 -1.10
CA ASP A 186 27.47 -11.36 -2.52
C ASP A 186 27.03 -12.55 -3.38
N GLY A 187 26.11 -12.28 -4.33
CA GLY A 187 25.63 -13.30 -5.26
C GLY A 187 24.69 -14.36 -4.67
N LEU A 188 24.32 -14.27 -3.38
CA LEU A 188 23.43 -15.22 -2.70
C LEU A 188 22.16 -15.55 -3.50
N LEU A 189 21.54 -14.52 -4.08
CA LEU A 189 20.26 -14.62 -4.80
C LEU A 189 20.42 -14.83 -6.30
N ALA A 190 21.63 -14.76 -6.84
CA ALA A 190 21.89 -14.81 -8.29
C ALA A 190 21.27 -16.04 -9.00
N PRO A 191 21.26 -17.25 -8.40
CA PRO A 191 20.66 -18.45 -9.01
C PRO A 191 19.13 -18.46 -9.09
N LEU A 192 18.44 -17.60 -8.33
CA LEU A 192 16.98 -17.64 -8.12
C LEU A 192 16.20 -16.92 -9.23
N ALA A 193 16.52 -17.18 -10.50
CA ALA A 193 15.92 -16.46 -11.63
C ALA A 193 14.39 -16.67 -11.80
N ALA A 194 13.82 -17.68 -11.14
CA ALA A 194 12.38 -17.95 -11.13
C ALA A 194 11.61 -17.18 -10.04
N LEU A 195 12.31 -16.49 -9.14
CA LEU A 195 11.74 -15.87 -7.95
C LEU A 195 10.74 -14.77 -8.33
N ARG A 196 9.57 -14.80 -7.68
CA ARG A 196 8.47 -13.85 -7.82
C ARG A 196 8.25 -13.03 -6.56
N VAL A 197 8.48 -13.63 -5.39
CA VAL A 197 8.31 -12.99 -4.09
C VAL A 197 9.57 -13.19 -3.25
N LEU A 198 10.16 -12.08 -2.80
CA LEU A 198 11.26 -12.08 -1.85
C LEU A 198 10.89 -11.22 -0.65
N LYS A 199 10.88 -11.83 0.53
CA LYS A 199 10.62 -11.13 1.80
C LYS A 199 11.85 -11.16 2.68
N LEU A 200 12.34 -9.98 3.02
CA LEU A 200 13.47 -9.71 3.92
C LEU A 200 13.07 -8.72 5.03
N SER A 201 11.76 -8.50 5.22
CA SER A 201 11.23 -7.54 6.19
C SER A 201 11.64 -7.89 7.63
N ASP A 202 11.69 -6.89 8.50
CA ASP A 202 11.96 -7.07 9.94
C ASP A 202 13.26 -7.86 10.17
N ASN A 203 14.37 -7.35 9.63
CA ASN A 203 15.72 -7.86 9.85
C ASN A 203 16.62 -6.69 10.33
N MET A 204 17.94 -6.88 10.36
CA MET A 204 18.90 -5.86 10.77
C MET A 204 19.82 -5.45 9.61
N LEU A 205 19.33 -5.52 8.37
CA LEU A 205 20.14 -5.20 7.19
C LEU A 205 20.50 -3.71 7.19
N ALA A 206 21.79 -3.42 7.30
CA ALA A 206 22.31 -2.04 7.25
C ALA A 206 22.62 -1.56 5.82
N ARG A 207 22.92 -2.50 4.91
CA ARG A 207 23.28 -2.22 3.52
C ARG A 207 22.86 -3.37 2.61
N LEU A 208 22.74 -3.07 1.31
CA LEU A 208 22.49 -4.07 0.27
C LEU A 208 23.74 -4.25 -0.61
N PRO A 209 24.11 -5.49 -0.97
CA PRO A 209 25.16 -5.73 -1.96
C PRO A 209 24.83 -5.08 -3.32
N PRO A 210 25.80 -4.47 -4.01
CA PRO A 210 25.58 -3.94 -5.35
C PRO A 210 25.08 -5.02 -6.31
N GLY A 211 23.92 -4.79 -6.93
CA GLY A 211 23.33 -5.73 -7.88
C GLY A 211 22.78 -7.03 -7.27
N ALA A 212 22.53 -7.08 -5.95
CA ALA A 212 21.96 -8.24 -5.25
C ALA A 212 20.74 -8.87 -5.95
N PHE A 213 19.92 -8.04 -6.61
CA PHE A 213 18.67 -8.47 -7.25
C PHE A 213 18.74 -8.51 -8.77
N ARG A 214 19.90 -8.24 -9.39
CA ARG A 214 20.01 -7.98 -10.84
C ARG A 214 19.48 -9.11 -11.73
N THR A 215 19.60 -10.36 -11.29
CA THR A 215 19.18 -11.53 -12.06
C THR A 215 17.71 -11.90 -11.87
N LEU A 216 17.00 -11.27 -10.92
CA LEU A 216 15.63 -11.61 -10.52
C LEU A 216 14.58 -10.97 -11.45
N SER A 217 14.69 -11.20 -12.76
CA SER A 217 13.86 -10.55 -13.78
C SER A 217 12.35 -10.87 -13.69
N ARG A 218 11.98 -11.89 -12.92
CA ARG A 218 10.58 -12.31 -12.67
C ARG A 218 10.03 -11.83 -11.33
N LEU A 219 10.83 -11.10 -10.54
CA LEU A 219 10.43 -10.65 -9.22
C LEU A 219 9.28 -9.67 -9.34
N ALA A 220 8.16 -9.98 -8.70
CA ALA A 220 6.95 -9.16 -8.65
C ALA A 220 6.84 -8.40 -7.32
N GLU A 221 7.35 -8.97 -6.24
CA GLU A 221 7.29 -8.37 -4.90
C GLU A 221 8.64 -8.45 -4.18
N LEU A 222 9.10 -7.30 -3.68
CA LEU A 222 10.29 -7.16 -2.87
C LEU A 222 9.96 -6.41 -1.58
N HIS A 223 10.13 -7.10 -0.46
CA HIS A 223 9.86 -6.57 0.87
C HIS A 223 11.18 -6.40 1.63
N LEU A 224 11.57 -5.15 1.91
CA LEU A 224 12.81 -4.74 2.59
C LEU A 224 12.52 -3.84 3.80
N ASP A 225 11.26 -3.74 4.20
CA ASP A 225 10.80 -2.88 5.28
C ASP A 225 11.22 -3.36 6.67
N GLY A 226 11.26 -2.47 7.65
CA GLY A 226 11.68 -2.84 9.02
C GLY A 226 13.14 -3.28 9.10
N ASN A 227 14.03 -2.64 8.34
CA ASN A 227 15.47 -2.88 8.35
C ASN A 227 16.22 -1.61 8.77
N GLN A 228 17.54 -1.60 8.63
CA GLN A 228 18.42 -0.48 9.03
C GLN A 228 19.10 0.17 7.82
N LEU A 229 18.50 0.08 6.63
CA LEU A 229 19.11 0.57 5.40
C LEU A 229 19.26 2.09 5.45
N ALA A 230 20.49 2.58 5.48
CA ALA A 230 20.80 4.01 5.47
C ALA A 230 20.91 4.59 4.04
N GLU A 231 21.29 3.75 3.08
CA GLU A 231 21.45 4.11 1.68
C GLU A 231 21.10 2.93 0.76
N LEU A 232 20.79 3.25 -0.50
CA LEU A 232 20.61 2.28 -1.56
C LEU A 232 21.79 2.35 -2.54
N PRO A 233 22.44 1.22 -2.87
CA PRO A 233 23.53 1.22 -3.84
C PRO A 233 23.04 1.66 -5.23
N ALA A 234 23.95 2.18 -6.06
CA ALA A 234 23.61 2.60 -7.42
C ALA A 234 23.03 1.41 -8.22
N GLY A 235 21.86 1.60 -8.81
CA GLY A 235 21.15 0.55 -9.52
C GLY A 235 20.74 -0.64 -8.63
N ALA A 236 20.44 -0.41 -7.35
CA ALA A 236 20.00 -1.45 -6.40
C ALA A 236 18.90 -2.37 -6.99
N PHE A 237 17.97 -1.79 -7.74
CA PHE A 237 16.82 -2.48 -8.33
C PHE A 237 16.93 -2.68 -9.85
N ALA A 238 18.13 -2.51 -10.43
CA ALA A 238 18.33 -2.71 -11.86
C ALA A 238 18.00 -4.15 -12.27
N GLY A 239 17.28 -4.33 -13.37
CA GLY A 239 16.86 -5.65 -13.87
C GLY A 239 15.48 -6.10 -13.37
N LEU A 240 14.87 -5.40 -12.41
CA LEU A 240 13.57 -5.73 -11.83
C LEU A 240 12.37 -5.16 -12.62
N GLY A 241 12.37 -5.33 -13.95
CA GLY A 241 11.32 -4.77 -14.81
C GLY A 241 9.91 -5.35 -14.60
N ALA A 242 9.81 -6.53 -13.97
CA ALA A 242 8.54 -7.16 -13.61
C ALA A 242 7.99 -6.73 -12.23
N LEU A 243 8.75 -5.94 -11.46
CA LEU A 243 8.41 -5.60 -10.08
C LEU A 243 7.14 -4.74 -10.02
N ARG A 244 6.21 -5.15 -9.17
CA ARG A 244 4.93 -4.48 -8.93
C ARG A 244 4.85 -3.86 -7.54
N ARG A 245 5.48 -4.48 -6.54
CA ARG A 245 5.47 -4.02 -5.15
C ARG A 245 6.88 -3.90 -4.61
N LEU A 246 7.24 -2.71 -4.14
CA LEU A 246 8.47 -2.42 -3.43
C LEU A 246 8.15 -1.78 -2.07
N GLN A 247 8.57 -2.45 -1.01
CA GLN A 247 8.39 -1.99 0.37
C GLN A 247 9.74 -1.65 0.99
N LEU A 248 9.94 -0.38 1.33
CA LEU A 248 11.15 0.19 1.93
C LEU A 248 10.83 0.97 3.20
N GLN A 249 9.60 0.88 3.71
CA GLN A 249 9.19 1.60 4.91
C GLN A 249 9.96 1.17 6.16
N HIS A 250 10.04 2.04 7.16
CA HIS A 250 10.73 1.77 8.42
C HIS A 250 12.19 1.33 8.21
N ASN A 251 12.93 2.13 7.45
CA ASN A 251 14.37 2.05 7.28
C ASN A 251 15.03 3.37 7.73
N ALA A 252 16.32 3.54 7.48
CA ALA A 252 17.08 4.73 7.85
C ALA A 252 17.48 5.59 6.63
N LEU A 253 16.75 5.51 5.52
CA LEU A 253 17.14 6.16 4.27
C LEU A 253 17.12 7.69 4.42
N GLY A 254 18.29 8.32 4.35
CA GLY A 254 18.44 9.78 4.47
C GLY A 254 18.36 10.54 3.13
N SER A 255 18.71 9.88 2.03
CA SER A 255 18.65 10.45 0.69
C SER A 255 18.44 9.37 -0.38
N LEU A 256 17.94 9.79 -1.53
CA LEU A 256 17.75 8.93 -2.70
C LEU A 256 18.45 9.51 -3.91
N ARG A 257 19.01 8.64 -4.74
CA ARG A 257 19.57 9.05 -6.03
C ARG A 257 18.44 9.34 -7.03
N PRO A 258 18.64 10.23 -8.01
CA PRO A 258 17.62 10.52 -9.03
C PRO A 258 17.20 9.30 -9.85
N ASP A 259 18.08 8.31 -9.98
CA ASP A 259 17.91 7.07 -10.73
C ASP A 259 17.55 5.86 -9.84
N ALA A 260 17.23 6.06 -8.55
CA ALA A 260 17.03 4.98 -7.59
C ALA A 260 15.96 3.96 -8.03
N PHE A 261 14.91 4.41 -8.72
CA PHE A 261 13.81 3.57 -9.21
C PHE A 261 13.77 3.45 -10.74
N ALA A 262 14.89 3.76 -11.41
CA ALA A 262 14.98 3.65 -12.86
C ALA A 262 14.73 2.20 -13.33
N GLY A 263 13.89 2.04 -14.36
CA GLY A 263 13.58 0.74 -14.96
C GLY A 263 12.47 -0.05 -14.28
N LEU A 264 11.86 0.46 -13.21
CA LEU A 264 10.72 -0.17 -12.53
C LEU A 264 9.38 0.21 -13.19
N SER A 265 9.24 -0.05 -14.49
CA SER A 265 8.11 0.42 -15.31
C SER A 265 6.75 -0.18 -14.91
N ASN A 266 6.74 -1.35 -14.27
CA ASN A 266 5.54 -2.06 -13.85
C ASN A 266 5.20 -1.85 -12.37
N LEU A 267 5.92 -0.97 -11.68
CA LEU A 267 5.75 -0.73 -10.25
C LEU A 267 4.41 -0.05 -9.99
N THR A 268 3.57 -0.68 -9.17
CA THR A 268 2.24 -0.15 -8.80
C THR A 268 2.18 0.30 -7.34
N PHE A 269 3.04 -0.26 -6.49
CA PHE A 269 3.09 0.07 -5.06
C PHE A 269 4.52 0.38 -4.63
N LEU A 270 4.71 1.57 -4.06
CA LEU A 270 5.96 2.00 -3.44
C LEU A 270 5.67 2.64 -2.08
N SER A 271 6.29 2.10 -1.02
CA SER A 271 6.29 2.73 0.29
C SER A 271 7.70 3.06 0.76
N LEU A 272 7.91 4.34 1.05
CA LEU A 272 9.11 4.92 1.67
C LEU A 272 8.78 5.49 3.06
N GLU A 273 7.64 5.09 3.64
CA GLU A 273 7.17 5.60 4.91
C GLU A 273 8.17 5.38 6.04
N GLY A 274 8.30 6.32 6.98
CA GLY A 274 9.10 6.08 8.19
C GLY A 274 10.59 5.97 7.90
N ASN A 275 11.09 6.76 6.95
CA ASN A 275 12.52 6.93 6.67
C ASN A 275 12.99 8.33 7.15
N GLN A 276 14.20 8.73 6.77
CA GLN A 276 14.83 9.99 7.20
C GLN A 276 14.99 10.97 6.02
N LEU A 277 14.13 10.88 5.01
CA LEU A 277 14.25 11.67 3.78
C LEU A 277 13.94 13.15 4.05
N ALA A 278 14.92 14.03 3.85
CA ALA A 278 14.77 15.48 4.00
C ALA A 278 14.40 16.19 2.69
N SER A 279 14.77 15.59 1.55
CA SER A 279 14.49 16.09 0.20
C SER A 279 14.35 14.95 -0.80
N LEU A 280 13.75 15.25 -1.96
CA LEU A 280 13.59 14.30 -3.06
C LEU A 280 14.25 14.87 -4.32
N PRO A 281 14.93 14.06 -5.14
CA PRO A 281 15.33 14.47 -6.49
C PRO A 281 14.11 14.67 -7.39
N ALA A 282 14.09 15.73 -8.21
CA ALA A 282 12.94 16.08 -9.06
C ALA A 282 12.53 14.98 -10.06
N THR A 283 13.46 14.11 -10.46
CA THR A 283 13.23 13.06 -11.45
C THR A 283 12.98 11.67 -10.85
N LEU A 284 12.88 11.56 -9.52
CA LEU A 284 12.90 10.28 -8.81
C LEU A 284 11.86 9.27 -9.31
N PHE A 285 10.66 9.75 -9.69
CA PHE A 285 9.53 8.91 -10.11
C PHE A 285 9.30 8.88 -11.63
N GLN A 286 10.20 9.46 -12.44
CA GLN A 286 10.03 9.48 -13.90
C GLN A 286 10.02 8.07 -14.52
N GLY A 287 10.75 7.12 -13.92
CA GLY A 287 10.84 5.73 -14.37
C GLY A 287 9.72 4.82 -13.89
N THR A 288 8.74 5.33 -13.14
CA THR A 288 7.67 4.56 -12.50
C THR A 288 6.26 5.09 -12.84
N PRO A 289 5.89 5.18 -14.13
CA PRO A 289 4.62 5.79 -14.55
C PRO A 289 3.38 4.98 -14.13
N GLY A 290 3.54 3.70 -13.77
CA GLY A 290 2.45 2.81 -13.37
C GLY A 290 2.09 2.84 -11.87
N LEU A 291 2.69 3.74 -11.07
CA LEU A 291 2.45 3.78 -9.63
C LEU A 291 0.99 4.14 -9.34
N LEU A 292 0.32 3.27 -8.59
CA LEU A 292 -1.04 3.47 -8.08
C LEU A 292 -1.00 4.00 -6.64
N HIS A 293 -0.06 3.50 -5.84
CA HIS A 293 0.08 3.87 -4.43
C HIS A 293 1.51 4.30 -4.12
N LEU A 294 1.66 5.54 -3.64
CA LEU A 294 2.91 6.10 -3.16
C LEU A 294 2.75 6.63 -1.74
N SER A 295 3.53 6.07 -0.81
CA SER A 295 3.66 6.61 0.55
C SER A 295 5.05 7.17 0.79
N LEU A 296 5.08 8.46 1.16
CA LEU A 296 6.23 9.23 1.63
C LEU A 296 6.01 9.72 3.06
N ALA A 297 5.02 9.14 3.77
CA ALA A 297 4.64 9.56 5.10
C ALA A 297 5.77 9.39 6.11
N ARG A 298 5.71 10.09 7.24
CA ARG A 298 6.65 9.92 8.37
C ARG A 298 8.12 10.06 7.91
N ASN A 299 8.40 11.08 7.12
CA ASN A 299 9.75 11.47 6.70
C ASN A 299 10.06 12.87 7.23
N GLN A 300 11.12 13.51 6.73
CA GLN A 300 11.57 14.84 7.15
C GLN A 300 11.46 15.87 6.02
N LEU A 301 10.57 15.64 5.05
CA LEU A 301 10.46 16.47 3.86
C LEU A 301 10.01 17.90 4.22
N GLN A 302 10.80 18.89 3.85
CA GLN A 302 10.49 20.31 4.11
C GLN A 302 9.85 21.01 2.90
N ALA A 303 10.12 20.51 1.70
CA ALA A 303 9.57 21.00 0.45
C ALA A 303 9.51 19.87 -0.58
N LEU A 304 8.67 20.06 -1.60
CA LEU A 304 8.60 19.18 -2.77
C LEU A 304 9.23 19.88 -3.98
N PRO A 305 10.04 19.17 -4.78
CA PRO A 305 10.46 19.68 -6.08
C PRO A 305 9.25 19.92 -7.00
N PRO A 306 9.26 20.97 -7.83
CA PRO A 306 8.22 21.17 -8.84
C PRO A 306 8.13 19.95 -9.78
N GLY A 307 6.90 19.52 -10.07
CA GLY A 307 6.63 18.44 -11.03
C GLY A 307 7.10 17.03 -10.62
N ILE A 308 7.46 16.81 -9.35
CA ILE A 308 7.94 15.50 -8.85
C ILE A 308 6.97 14.34 -9.14
N PHE A 309 5.67 14.62 -9.26
CA PHE A 309 4.62 13.63 -9.53
C PHE A 309 4.04 13.71 -10.94
N ALA A 310 4.57 14.55 -11.84
CA ALA A 310 3.93 14.85 -13.13
C ALA A 310 3.69 13.63 -14.05
N ASN A 311 4.48 12.55 -13.89
CA ASN A 311 4.34 11.31 -14.67
C ASN A 311 3.41 10.26 -14.03
N LEU A 312 2.79 10.55 -12.88
CA LEU A 312 2.02 9.58 -12.11
C LEU A 312 0.51 9.70 -12.38
N SER A 313 0.11 9.76 -13.65
CA SER A 313 -1.30 10.04 -14.04
C SER A 313 -2.30 8.99 -13.55
N VAL A 314 -1.84 7.75 -13.32
CA VAL A 314 -2.65 6.64 -12.80
C VAL A 314 -2.61 6.49 -11.28
N ALA A 315 -1.89 7.39 -10.57
CA ALA A 315 -1.79 7.30 -9.12
C ALA A 315 -3.15 7.52 -8.47
N GLN A 316 -3.54 6.59 -7.60
CA GLN A 316 -4.81 6.60 -6.88
C GLN A 316 -4.64 7.10 -5.44
N SER A 317 -3.48 6.88 -4.83
CA SER A 317 -3.19 7.27 -3.46
C SER A 317 -1.79 7.89 -3.33
N LEU A 318 -1.75 9.10 -2.80
CA LEU A 318 -0.52 9.82 -2.46
C LEU A 318 -0.54 10.22 -0.99
N VAL A 319 0.39 9.68 -0.21
CA VAL A 319 0.49 9.92 1.24
C VAL A 319 1.76 10.68 1.56
N LEU A 320 1.62 11.92 2.03
CA LEU A 320 2.68 12.86 2.40
C LEU A 320 2.58 13.31 3.87
N SER A 321 1.70 12.67 4.65
CA SER A 321 1.42 13.01 6.04
C SER A 321 2.63 12.81 6.96
N HIS A 322 2.67 13.51 8.10
CA HIS A 322 3.79 13.43 9.05
C HIS A 322 5.13 13.77 8.41
N ASN A 323 5.22 14.95 7.80
CA ASN A 323 6.45 15.53 7.28
C ASN A 323 6.64 16.94 7.85
N ALA A 324 7.59 17.70 7.32
CA ALA A 324 7.87 19.09 7.73
C ALA A 324 7.51 20.10 6.63
N LEU A 325 6.56 19.77 5.73
CA LEU A 325 6.24 20.59 4.58
C LEU A 325 5.66 21.94 5.02
N ALA A 326 6.34 23.03 4.67
CA ALA A 326 5.89 24.39 5.02
C ALA A 326 5.10 25.07 3.88
N ARG A 327 5.39 24.68 2.64
CA ARG A 327 4.78 25.20 1.41
C ARG A 327 4.76 24.12 0.34
N LEU A 328 3.81 24.24 -0.60
CA LEU A 328 3.69 23.38 -1.77
C LEU A 328 3.84 24.23 -3.05
N PRO A 329 4.51 23.72 -4.09
CA PRO A 329 4.45 24.31 -5.44
C PRO A 329 3.00 24.37 -5.95
N ALA A 330 2.65 25.40 -6.72
CA ALA A 330 1.27 25.58 -7.23
C ALA A 330 0.79 24.38 -8.06
N GLU A 331 1.67 23.81 -8.87
CA GLU A 331 1.40 22.67 -9.76
C GLU A 331 1.90 21.34 -9.19
N ALA A 332 2.05 21.23 -7.87
CA ALA A 332 2.65 20.03 -7.25
C ALA A 332 1.93 18.71 -7.62
N PHE A 333 0.62 18.78 -7.81
CA PHE A 333 -0.25 17.62 -8.09
C PHE A 333 -0.88 17.66 -9.47
N GLN A 334 -0.37 18.53 -10.36
CA GLN A 334 -0.90 18.66 -11.71
C GLN A 334 -0.75 17.33 -12.47
N GLY A 335 -1.83 16.89 -13.10
CA GLY A 335 -1.85 15.68 -13.95
C GLY A 335 -2.17 14.37 -13.22
N LEU A 336 -2.40 14.37 -11.91
CA LEU A 336 -2.80 13.19 -11.14
C LEU A 336 -4.32 12.93 -11.26
N VAL A 337 -4.77 12.65 -12.49
CA VAL A 337 -6.20 12.62 -12.85
C VAL A 337 -6.99 11.50 -12.16
N GLU A 338 -6.34 10.38 -11.84
CA GLU A 338 -6.94 9.22 -11.15
C GLU A 338 -6.79 9.29 -9.61
N LEU A 339 -6.25 10.38 -9.06
CA LEU A 339 -5.95 10.48 -7.64
C LEU A 339 -7.24 10.59 -6.83
N THR A 340 -7.51 9.58 -6.00
CA THR A 340 -8.69 9.53 -5.12
C THR A 340 -8.36 9.93 -3.69
N THR A 341 -7.12 9.72 -3.26
CA THR A 341 -6.68 9.97 -1.87
C THR A 341 -5.40 10.79 -1.84
N LEU A 342 -5.47 11.96 -1.20
CA LEU A 342 -4.33 12.83 -0.94
C LEU A 342 -4.24 13.11 0.57
N GLN A 343 -3.17 12.66 1.21
CA GLN A 343 -2.95 12.87 2.64
C GLN A 343 -1.79 13.86 2.87
N LEU A 344 -2.09 15.04 3.39
CA LEU A 344 -1.13 16.11 3.71
C LEU A 344 -1.14 16.46 5.20
N GLY A 345 -1.89 15.70 6.02
CA GLY A 345 -2.01 15.94 7.45
C GLY A 345 -0.68 15.87 8.21
N HIS A 346 -0.62 16.46 9.40
CA HIS A 346 0.60 16.51 10.22
C HIS A 346 1.81 17.06 9.47
N ASN A 347 1.67 18.25 8.90
CA ASN A 347 2.74 19.02 8.27
C ASN A 347 2.81 20.42 8.89
N ASN A 348 3.56 21.35 8.29
CA ASN A 348 3.67 22.74 8.76
C ASN A 348 3.11 23.73 7.73
N LEU A 349 2.10 23.31 6.95
CA LEU A 349 1.54 24.12 5.87
C LEU A 349 0.84 25.35 6.45
N SER A 350 1.31 26.54 6.08
CA SER A 350 0.75 27.82 6.54
C SER A 350 -0.18 28.48 5.51
N SER A 351 -0.08 28.06 4.26
CA SER A 351 -0.93 28.48 3.15
C SER A 351 -0.93 27.42 2.06
N LEU A 352 -2.02 27.33 1.30
CA LEU A 352 -2.11 26.51 0.08
C LEU A 352 -2.20 27.43 -1.14
N PRO A 353 -1.50 27.11 -2.25
CA PRO A 353 -1.67 27.83 -3.51
C PRO A 353 -3.11 27.74 -4.04
N PRO A 354 -3.65 28.80 -4.67
CA PRO A 354 -4.87 28.72 -5.47
C PRO A 354 -4.71 27.68 -6.59
N GLY A 355 -5.78 26.94 -6.90
CA GLY A 355 -5.79 25.96 -7.99
C GLY A 355 -4.98 24.68 -7.75
N LEU A 356 -4.42 24.47 -6.55
CA LEU A 356 -3.61 23.29 -6.22
C LEU A 356 -4.31 21.95 -6.50
N LEU A 357 -5.64 21.93 -6.39
CA LEU A 357 -6.47 20.72 -6.58
C LEU A 357 -7.18 20.68 -7.95
N ASP A 358 -7.00 21.69 -8.81
CA ASP A 358 -7.73 21.79 -10.08
C ASP A 358 -7.44 20.62 -11.03
N GLY A 359 -6.25 20.03 -10.93
CA GLY A 359 -5.84 18.86 -11.70
C GLY A 359 -6.29 17.50 -11.14
N LEU A 360 -7.15 17.47 -10.11
CA LEU A 360 -7.52 16.27 -9.35
C LEU A 360 -9.05 15.97 -9.39
N PRO A 361 -9.64 15.70 -10.58
CA PRO A 361 -11.09 15.56 -10.72
C PRO A 361 -11.67 14.39 -9.92
N SER A 362 -10.90 13.32 -9.71
CA SER A 362 -11.35 12.10 -9.02
C SER A 362 -11.12 12.11 -7.50
N LEU A 363 -10.70 13.25 -6.93
CA LEU A 363 -10.29 13.33 -5.53
C LEU A 363 -11.48 13.15 -4.58
N ALA A 364 -11.46 12.05 -3.82
CA ALA A 364 -12.54 11.70 -2.90
C ALA A 364 -12.17 11.91 -1.41
N THR A 365 -10.88 11.82 -1.08
CA THR A 365 -10.38 11.96 0.29
C THR A 365 -9.18 12.89 0.34
N LEU A 366 -9.27 13.95 1.15
CA LEU A 366 -8.23 14.93 1.39
C LEU A 366 -7.96 15.10 2.89
N GLY A 367 -6.73 14.83 3.34
CA GLY A 367 -6.30 15.12 4.71
C GLY A 367 -5.49 16.41 4.77
N LEU A 368 -5.94 17.41 5.51
CA LEU A 368 -5.23 18.66 5.82
C LEU A 368 -5.05 18.89 7.33
N GLU A 369 -5.49 17.94 8.15
CA GLU A 369 -5.46 18.01 9.60
C GLU A 369 -4.06 18.27 10.16
N HIS A 370 -3.97 18.84 11.37
CA HIS A 370 -2.69 19.09 12.05
C HIS A 370 -1.68 19.86 11.18
N ASN A 371 -2.11 20.99 10.60
CA ASN A 371 -1.25 21.92 9.86
C ASN A 371 -1.27 23.31 10.55
N ARG A 372 -0.80 24.34 9.84
CA ARG A 372 -0.80 25.74 10.31
C ARG A 372 -1.70 26.64 9.45
N LEU A 373 -2.73 26.09 8.83
CA LEU A 373 -3.60 26.81 7.91
C LEU A 373 -4.56 27.74 8.68
N PRO A 374 -4.51 29.07 8.45
CA PRO A 374 -5.51 29.97 9.00
C PRO A 374 -6.74 30.10 8.10
N ARG A 375 -6.61 29.76 6.82
CA ARG A 375 -7.65 29.88 5.79
C ARG A 375 -7.31 29.03 4.57
N LEU A 376 -8.32 28.77 3.73
CA LEU A 376 -8.14 28.20 2.40
C LEU A 376 -8.34 29.28 1.32
N PRO A 377 -7.71 29.15 0.13
CA PRO A 377 -8.03 29.99 -1.02
C PRO A 377 -9.51 29.92 -1.39
N THR A 378 -10.04 31.00 -1.96
CA THR A 378 -11.39 30.99 -2.54
C THR A 378 -11.44 30.03 -3.72
N GLY A 379 -12.50 29.24 -3.83
CA GLY A 379 -12.68 28.28 -4.92
C GLY A 379 -11.84 27.01 -4.81
N PHE A 380 -11.17 26.77 -3.68
CA PHE A 380 -10.20 25.68 -3.50
C PHE A 380 -10.74 24.26 -3.77
N PHE A 381 -12.05 24.04 -3.60
CA PHE A 381 -12.72 22.75 -3.83
C PHE A 381 -13.61 22.73 -5.08
N ASP A 382 -13.64 23.81 -5.87
CA ASP A 382 -14.63 23.98 -6.94
C ASP A 382 -14.45 23.00 -8.11
N ALA A 383 -13.27 22.37 -8.22
CA ALA A 383 -12.95 21.38 -9.26
C ALA A 383 -13.09 19.92 -8.80
N ASN A 384 -13.41 19.68 -7.52
CA ASN A 384 -13.35 18.35 -6.90
C ASN A 384 -14.74 17.92 -6.40
N GLU A 385 -15.64 17.60 -7.35
CA GLU A 385 -17.03 17.25 -7.05
C GLU A 385 -17.17 15.91 -6.30
N GLU A 386 -16.18 15.02 -6.44
CA GLU A 386 -16.16 13.68 -5.82
C GLU A 386 -15.69 13.68 -4.36
N LEU A 387 -15.39 14.85 -3.76
CA LEU A 387 -14.93 14.91 -2.37
C LEU A 387 -15.99 14.37 -1.41
N VAL A 388 -15.62 13.35 -0.62
CA VAL A 388 -16.46 12.74 0.43
C VAL A 388 -15.84 12.90 1.81
N ARG A 389 -14.52 12.97 1.92
CA ARG A 389 -13.82 13.11 3.22
C ARG A 389 -12.79 14.22 3.16
N VAL A 390 -12.91 15.19 4.07
CA VAL A 390 -11.94 16.28 4.23
C VAL A 390 -11.56 16.43 5.71
N GLY A 391 -10.30 16.16 6.05
CA GLY A 391 -9.73 16.41 7.38
C GLY A 391 -9.28 17.86 7.51
N LEU A 392 -9.80 18.60 8.49
CA LEU A 392 -9.56 20.04 8.70
C LEU A 392 -9.19 20.37 10.16
N GLU A 393 -9.23 19.38 11.03
CA GLU A 393 -8.99 19.50 12.46
C GLU A 393 -7.56 19.97 12.75
N ASP A 394 -7.40 20.55 13.94
CA ASP A 394 -6.10 21.01 14.45
C ASP A 394 -5.33 21.94 13.48
N ASN A 395 -6.07 22.86 12.86
CA ASN A 395 -5.54 24.01 12.14
C ASN A 395 -5.96 25.32 12.83
N PRO A 396 -5.11 26.36 12.80
CA PRO A 396 -5.37 27.64 13.45
C PRO A 396 -6.35 28.53 12.64
N TRP A 397 -7.55 28.05 12.34
CA TRP A 397 -8.52 28.74 11.51
C TRP A 397 -8.84 30.15 12.02
N ALA A 398 -8.66 31.15 11.16
CA ALA A 398 -9.01 32.53 11.41
C ALA A 398 -10.45 32.80 10.94
N CYS A 399 -11.37 32.86 11.89
CA CYS A 399 -12.80 33.10 11.67
C CYS A 399 -13.10 34.59 11.46
N ASP A 400 -12.45 35.17 10.45
CA ASP A 400 -12.70 36.51 9.93
C ASP A 400 -13.39 36.45 8.56
N CYS A 401 -13.55 37.60 7.90
CA CYS A 401 -14.22 37.68 6.59
C CYS A 401 -13.61 36.78 5.50
N ARG A 402 -12.34 36.37 5.63
CA ARG A 402 -11.64 35.52 4.65
C ARG A 402 -11.96 34.04 4.80
N LEU A 403 -12.64 33.64 5.88
CA LEU A 403 -13.13 32.27 6.05
C LEU A 403 -14.44 32.01 5.29
N ALA A 404 -15.07 33.05 4.75
CA ALA A 404 -16.42 32.98 4.18
C ALA A 404 -16.59 31.86 3.13
N TYR A 405 -15.59 31.61 2.30
CA TYR A 405 -15.63 30.52 1.32
C TYR A 405 -15.73 29.15 2.00
N LEU A 406 -14.80 28.83 2.92
CA LEU A 406 -14.78 27.54 3.60
C LEU A 406 -16.06 27.34 4.43
N LEU A 407 -16.55 28.39 5.09
CA LEU A 407 -17.80 28.32 5.83
C LEU A 407 -18.98 28.00 4.92
N GLY A 408 -19.10 28.70 3.78
CA GLY A 408 -20.14 28.43 2.79
C GLY A 408 -20.06 27.00 2.26
N TRP A 409 -18.85 26.51 1.94
CA TRP A 409 -18.65 25.13 1.48
C TRP A 409 -19.06 24.10 2.54
N LEU A 410 -18.67 24.29 3.81
CA LEU A 410 -19.01 23.39 4.93
C LEU A 410 -20.51 23.28 5.21
N GLN A 411 -21.30 24.32 4.91
CA GLN A 411 -22.75 24.29 5.07
C GLN A 411 -23.45 23.41 4.03
N VAL A 412 -22.91 23.34 2.81
CA VAL A 412 -23.47 22.53 1.72
C VAL A 412 -22.87 21.13 1.70
N PHE A 413 -21.67 20.95 2.24
CA PHE A 413 -20.99 19.67 2.37
C PHE A 413 -21.73 18.74 3.36
N SER A 414 -22.64 17.95 2.82
CA SER A 414 -23.60 17.14 3.56
C SER A 414 -23.10 15.70 3.71
N ASP A 415 -22.28 15.43 4.73
CA ASP A 415 -22.22 14.08 5.33
C ASP A 415 -22.22 14.19 6.87
N PRO A 416 -23.23 13.65 7.58
CA PRO A 416 -23.35 13.73 9.04
C PRO A 416 -22.43 12.79 9.84
N LEU A 417 -21.65 11.91 9.20
CA LEU A 417 -21.09 10.73 9.88
C LEU A 417 -19.59 10.76 10.20
N LEU A 418 -18.85 11.84 9.95
CA LEU A 418 -17.47 11.98 10.47
C LEU A 418 -17.30 13.25 11.29
N HIS A 419 -16.93 13.06 12.57
CA HIS A 419 -16.60 14.11 13.53
C HIS A 419 -15.33 14.87 13.11
N VAL A 420 -15.44 15.79 12.14
CA VAL A 420 -14.37 16.77 11.85
C VAL A 420 -14.77 18.08 12.50
N GLN A 421 -14.50 18.21 13.80
CA GLN A 421 -14.68 19.48 14.48
C GLN A 421 -13.42 20.33 14.26
N ALA A 422 -13.40 21.07 13.16
CA ALA A 422 -12.51 22.20 13.02
C ALA A 422 -13.04 23.36 13.89
N PHE A 423 -12.14 24.05 14.58
CA PHE A 423 -12.50 25.14 15.50
C PHE A 423 -11.80 26.43 15.11
N CYS A 424 -12.43 27.55 15.41
CA CYS A 424 -11.81 28.87 15.32
C CYS A 424 -10.65 28.97 16.31
N ALA A 425 -9.48 29.41 15.84
CA ALA A 425 -8.37 29.80 16.70
C ALA A 425 -8.35 31.32 16.97
N SER A 426 -8.93 32.11 16.07
CA SER A 426 -9.05 33.57 16.15
C SER A 426 -10.32 34.04 15.42
N PRO A 427 -10.82 35.27 15.69
CA PRO A 427 -10.44 36.17 16.77
C PRO A 427 -10.84 35.62 18.16
N ALA A 428 -10.38 36.24 19.25
CA ALA A 428 -10.61 35.77 20.62
C ALA A 428 -12.11 35.55 20.95
N ALA A 429 -13.00 36.35 20.37
CA ALA A 429 -14.45 36.24 20.55
C ALA A 429 -15.06 34.95 19.98
N LEU A 430 -14.43 34.34 18.97
CA LEU A 430 -14.90 33.10 18.33
C LEU A 430 -14.00 31.91 18.67
N LYS A 431 -12.91 32.11 19.42
CA LYS A 431 -11.93 31.05 19.69
C LYS A 431 -12.58 29.85 20.39
N GLY A 432 -12.32 28.65 19.87
CA GLY A 432 -12.89 27.40 20.35
C GLY A 432 -14.31 27.11 19.84
N GLN A 433 -14.92 28.02 19.06
CA GLN A 433 -16.20 27.76 18.42
C GLN A 433 -16.01 26.81 17.22
N PRO A 434 -16.85 25.78 17.05
CA PRO A 434 -16.84 24.93 15.86
C PRO A 434 -17.11 25.74 14.59
N LEU A 435 -16.37 25.50 13.51
CA LEU A 435 -16.52 26.26 12.27
C LEU A 435 -17.95 26.22 11.71
N ARG A 436 -18.62 25.07 11.81
CA ARG A 436 -20.02 24.90 11.33
C ARG A 436 -21.04 25.75 12.09
N GLU A 437 -20.71 26.19 13.30
CA GLU A 437 -21.60 27.01 14.14
C GLU A 437 -21.40 28.52 13.92
N VAL A 438 -20.32 28.92 13.25
CA VAL A 438 -20.05 30.32 12.95
C VAL A 438 -20.97 30.80 11.84
N THR A 439 -21.59 31.97 12.01
CA THR A 439 -22.44 32.58 10.98
C THR A 439 -21.66 33.61 10.16
N HIS A 440 -22.06 33.82 8.90
CA HIS A 440 -21.45 34.85 8.04
C HIS A 440 -21.47 36.27 8.65
N ARG A 441 -22.43 36.59 9.53
CA ARG A 441 -22.51 37.89 10.20
C ARG A 441 -21.43 38.09 11.26
N GLN A 442 -20.91 37.00 11.83
CA GLN A 442 -19.84 37.02 12.84
C GLN A 442 -18.45 37.17 12.20
N LEU A 443 -18.33 36.90 10.89
CA LEU A 443 -17.10 37.05 10.14
C LEU A 443 -16.84 38.53 9.83
N ALA A 444 -16.05 39.18 10.68
CA ALA A 444 -15.64 40.56 10.48
C ALA A 444 -14.14 40.65 10.21
N CYS A 445 -13.75 41.53 9.28
CA CYS A 445 -12.37 41.99 9.14
C CYS A 445 -12.29 43.43 9.67
N ALA A 446 -11.17 43.79 10.30
CA ALA A 446 -10.90 45.20 10.56
C ALA A 446 -10.91 45.91 9.20
N LYS A 447 -11.69 47.01 9.10
CA LYS A 447 -11.44 47.97 8.03
C LYS A 447 -10.05 48.52 8.32
N ASP A 448 -9.10 48.34 7.41
CA ASP A 448 -7.79 49.01 7.49
C ASP A 448 -8.04 50.53 7.50
N GLU A 449 -8.12 51.13 8.68
CA GLU A 449 -8.01 52.57 8.84
C GLU A 449 -6.53 52.93 8.73
N GLY A 450 -6.13 53.41 7.55
CA GLY A 450 -4.84 54.07 7.36
C GLY A 450 -3.82 53.28 6.53
N ARG A 451 -4.15 53.02 5.27
CA ARG A 451 -3.22 53.10 4.14
C ARG A 451 -4.05 53.34 2.90
N ASP A 452 -3.61 54.28 2.06
CA ASP A 452 -4.13 54.45 0.72
C ASP A 452 -4.37 53.08 0.11
N ALA A 453 -5.60 52.85 -0.35
CA ALA A 453 -5.96 51.68 -1.10
C ALA A 453 -5.03 51.60 -2.31
N VAL A 454 -3.98 50.78 -2.20
CA VAL A 454 -3.40 50.16 -3.38
C VAL A 454 -4.50 49.23 -3.88
N PRO A 455 -5.04 49.43 -5.10
CA PRO A 455 -6.03 48.53 -5.67
C PRO A 455 -5.48 47.11 -5.62
N GLY A 456 -6.35 46.18 -5.25
CA GLY A 456 -5.98 44.79 -5.00
C GLY A 456 -5.12 44.19 -6.09
N GLU A 457 -4.15 43.37 -5.68
CA GLU A 457 -3.71 42.24 -6.49
C GLU A 457 -4.80 41.16 -6.45
N ASP A 458 -5.97 41.50 -7.00
CA ASP A 458 -6.66 40.58 -7.89
C ASP A 458 -6.01 40.82 -9.27
N ALA A 459 -5.56 39.76 -9.93
CA ALA A 459 -5.14 39.87 -11.31
C ALA A 459 -6.27 40.54 -12.12
N PRO A 460 -5.95 41.52 -12.99
CA PRO A 460 -6.97 42.23 -13.73
C PRO A 460 -7.72 41.25 -14.63
N GLY A 461 -8.98 41.00 -14.27
CA GLY A 461 -9.90 40.22 -15.07
C GLY A 461 -10.12 38.79 -14.62
N GLN A 462 -10.23 38.49 -13.31
CA GLN A 462 -11.00 37.33 -12.81
C GLN A 462 -11.86 37.72 -11.59
N CYS A 463 -13.17 37.55 -11.69
CA CYS A 463 -14.19 37.96 -10.73
C CYS A 463 -15.12 36.78 -10.46
N THR A 464 -15.27 36.40 -9.20
CA THR A 464 -16.20 35.36 -8.76
C THR A 464 -17.46 35.96 -8.15
N TYR A 465 -18.62 35.41 -8.51
CA TYR A 465 -19.94 35.85 -8.11
C TYR A 465 -20.68 34.68 -7.48
N SER A 466 -21.27 34.84 -6.29
CA SER A 466 -22.09 33.80 -5.66
C SER A 466 -23.35 34.38 -5.04
N ASN A 467 -24.39 33.54 -4.90
CA ASN A 467 -25.59 33.91 -4.16
C ASN A 467 -25.41 33.62 -2.66
N PRO A 468 -26.18 34.28 -1.78
CA PRO A 468 -26.10 34.09 -0.33
C PRO A 468 -26.31 32.64 0.12
N GLU A 469 -27.09 31.85 -0.65
CA GLU A 469 -27.37 30.45 -0.37
C GLU A 469 -26.29 29.49 -0.90
N GLY A 470 -25.28 29.97 -1.63
CA GLY A 470 -24.19 29.17 -2.18
C GLY A 470 -24.58 28.17 -3.27
N THR A 471 -25.81 28.25 -3.80
CA THR A 471 -26.34 27.34 -4.83
C THR A 471 -25.93 27.72 -6.25
N LEU A 472 -25.44 28.95 -6.46
CA LEU A 472 -25.01 29.46 -7.75
C LEU A 472 -23.67 30.19 -7.61
N HIS A 473 -22.66 29.72 -8.35
CA HIS A 473 -21.35 30.35 -8.45
C HIS A 473 -20.98 30.61 -9.91
N VAL A 474 -20.48 31.81 -10.21
CA VAL A 474 -20.02 32.20 -11.55
C VAL A 474 -18.64 32.81 -11.46
N SER A 475 -17.68 32.28 -12.21
CA SER A 475 -16.38 32.92 -12.41
C SER A 475 -16.34 33.59 -13.78
N CYS A 476 -15.96 34.86 -13.80
CA CYS A 476 -15.83 35.66 -15.01
C CYS A 476 -14.46 36.26 -15.12
N ASN A 477 -13.96 36.43 -16.34
CA ASN A 477 -12.79 37.23 -16.62
C ASN A 477 -13.20 38.65 -17.08
N ALA A 478 -12.24 39.47 -17.55
CA ALA A 478 -12.53 40.83 -18.02
C ALA A 478 -13.51 40.92 -19.22
N THR A 479 -13.68 39.85 -20.00
CA THR A 479 -14.45 39.85 -21.26
C THR A 479 -15.52 38.76 -21.36
N SER A 480 -15.49 37.71 -20.53
CA SER A 480 -16.42 36.57 -20.58
C SER A 480 -16.54 35.83 -19.24
N CYS A 481 -17.71 35.25 -18.97
CA CYS A 481 -17.89 34.31 -17.85
C CYS A 481 -17.53 32.89 -18.29
N GLN A 482 -16.61 32.25 -17.57
CA GLN A 482 -16.00 30.99 -17.99
C GLN A 482 -16.54 29.76 -17.25
N ARG A 483 -17.05 29.91 -16.02
CA ARG A 483 -17.57 28.78 -15.24
C ARG A 483 -18.87 29.17 -14.53
N LEU A 484 -19.89 28.33 -14.66
CA LEU A 484 -21.17 28.40 -13.96
C LEU A 484 -21.33 27.09 -13.18
N SER A 485 -21.35 27.15 -11.85
CA SER A 485 -21.72 26.02 -11.00
C SER A 485 -23.10 26.29 -10.42
N LEU A 486 -24.06 25.40 -10.70
CA LEU A 486 -25.44 25.48 -10.23
C LEU A 486 -25.82 24.18 -9.53
N ARG A 487 -26.17 24.26 -8.25
CA ARG A 487 -26.77 23.14 -7.51
C ARG A 487 -28.29 23.25 -7.55
N LEU A 488 -28.94 22.28 -8.18
CA LEU A 488 -30.40 22.17 -8.25
C LEU A 488 -30.94 21.57 -6.94
N PRO A 489 -32.09 22.06 -6.43
CA PRO A 489 -32.76 21.40 -5.31
C PRO A 489 -33.18 19.97 -5.70
N PRO A 490 -33.16 19.01 -4.76
CA PRO A 490 -33.60 17.64 -5.04
C PRO A 490 -35.08 17.64 -5.45
N PRO A 491 -35.50 16.76 -6.39
CA PRO A 491 -36.90 16.65 -6.78
C PRO A 491 -37.78 16.22 -5.58
N PRO A 492 -39.05 16.66 -5.51
CA PRO A 492 -39.95 16.25 -4.45
C PRO A 492 -40.11 14.72 -4.39
N PRO A 493 -40.25 14.11 -3.20
CA PRO A 493 -40.40 12.66 -3.08
C PRO A 493 -41.64 12.18 -3.83
N GLY A 494 -41.45 11.26 -4.79
CA GLY A 494 -42.52 10.64 -5.59
C GLY A 494 -42.61 11.12 -7.05
N LEU A 495 -41.82 12.11 -7.47
CA LEU A 495 -41.73 12.57 -8.86
C LEU A 495 -40.29 12.43 -9.36
N ALA A 496 -40.01 11.42 -10.18
CA ALA A 496 -38.77 11.41 -10.96
C ALA A 496 -38.83 12.56 -11.99
N ALA A 497 -37.74 13.32 -12.14
CA ALA A 497 -37.65 14.35 -13.17
C ALA A 497 -37.74 13.69 -14.56
N GLY A 498 -38.89 13.86 -15.21
CA GLY A 498 -39.12 13.33 -16.56
C GLY A 498 -38.46 14.20 -17.64
N PRO A 499 -38.27 13.67 -18.86
CA PRO A 499 -37.83 14.47 -19.99
C PRO A 499 -38.81 15.63 -20.24
N GLY A 500 -38.29 16.85 -20.33
CA GLY A 500 -39.05 18.10 -20.42
C GLY A 500 -39.24 18.85 -19.10
N THR A 501 -38.70 18.36 -17.97
CA THR A 501 -38.73 19.11 -16.71
C THR A 501 -37.81 20.34 -16.82
N GLU A 502 -38.36 21.54 -16.64
CA GLU A 502 -37.61 22.79 -16.69
C GLU A 502 -37.39 23.36 -15.29
N TYR A 503 -36.13 23.68 -14.97
CA TYR A 503 -35.79 24.50 -13.82
C TYR A 503 -35.35 25.88 -14.33
N ARG A 504 -36.05 26.92 -13.88
CA ARG A 504 -35.72 28.32 -14.19
C ARG A 504 -35.40 29.07 -12.91
N GLY A 505 -34.24 29.71 -12.86
CA GLY A 505 -33.88 30.60 -11.76
C GLY A 505 -33.21 31.87 -12.28
N ALA A 506 -33.40 32.97 -11.56
CA ALA A 506 -32.76 34.25 -11.83
C ALA A 506 -32.19 34.81 -10.54
N TRP A 507 -30.91 35.16 -10.55
CA TRP A 507 -30.18 35.67 -9.41
C TRP A 507 -29.47 36.97 -9.74
N VAL A 508 -29.37 37.83 -8.72
CA VAL A 508 -28.55 39.04 -8.75
C VAL A 508 -27.37 38.78 -7.83
N LEU A 509 -26.25 38.39 -8.41
CA LEU A 509 -25.04 38.03 -7.70
C LEU A 509 -24.20 39.28 -7.45
N ARG A 510 -23.62 39.40 -6.26
CA ARG A 510 -22.79 40.55 -5.89
C ARG A 510 -21.37 40.09 -5.59
N SER A 511 -20.40 40.79 -6.15
CA SER A 511 -18.98 40.59 -5.86
C SER A 511 -18.29 41.96 -5.73
N PRO A 512 -17.03 42.00 -5.26
CA PRO A 512 -16.23 43.22 -5.28
C PRO A 512 -16.06 43.84 -6.67
N CYS A 513 -16.21 43.03 -7.74
CA CYS A 513 -16.15 43.50 -9.13
C CYS A 513 -17.45 44.14 -9.63
N GLY A 514 -18.56 44.02 -8.90
CA GLY A 514 -19.85 44.58 -9.29
C GLY A 514 -21.01 43.61 -9.10
N THR A 515 -22.09 43.84 -9.85
CA THR A 515 -23.30 43.02 -9.78
C THR A 515 -23.50 42.28 -11.09
N LEU A 516 -23.71 40.97 -11.03
CA LEU A 516 -23.96 40.11 -12.19
C LEU A 516 -25.37 39.53 -12.10
N GLN A 517 -26.19 39.78 -13.11
CA GLN A 517 -27.52 39.19 -13.22
C GLN A 517 -27.42 37.91 -14.05
N VAL A 518 -27.75 36.77 -13.42
CA VAL A 518 -27.64 35.45 -14.04
C VAL A 518 -29.03 34.84 -14.11
N SER A 519 -29.45 34.43 -15.30
CA SER A 519 -30.69 33.68 -15.51
C SER A 519 -30.34 32.33 -16.09
N VAL A 520 -30.70 31.25 -15.40
CA VAL A 520 -30.43 29.88 -15.84
C VAL A 520 -31.74 29.18 -16.14
N LEU A 521 -31.80 28.50 -17.28
CA LEU A 521 -32.84 27.57 -17.65
C LEU A 521 -32.19 26.20 -17.87
N VAL A 522 -32.51 25.22 -17.02
CA VAL A 522 -32.08 23.84 -17.17
C VAL A 522 -33.28 23.04 -17.66
N THR A 523 -33.13 22.35 -18.79
CA THR A 523 -34.16 21.46 -19.34
C THR A 523 -33.68 20.02 -19.29
N ALA A 524 -34.45 19.14 -18.67
CA ALA A 524 -34.14 17.71 -18.65
C ALA A 524 -34.36 17.13 -20.05
N GLN A 525 -33.31 16.77 -20.77
CA GLN A 525 -33.43 16.07 -22.06
C GLN A 525 -33.55 14.56 -21.84
N GLY A 526 -34.48 13.93 -22.57
CA GLY A 526 -34.54 12.47 -22.68
C GLY A 526 -33.42 11.95 -23.59
N PRO A 527 -33.20 10.62 -23.65
CA PRO A 527 -32.18 10.05 -24.53
C PRO A 527 -32.50 10.36 -26.00
N GLU A 528 -31.78 11.30 -26.60
CA GLU A 528 -31.76 11.49 -28.05
C GLU A 528 -31.02 10.32 -28.71
N VAL A 529 -31.69 9.65 -29.64
CA VAL A 529 -31.08 8.69 -30.57
C VAL A 529 -30.17 9.48 -31.51
N THR A 530 -28.87 9.49 -31.22
CA THR A 530 -27.85 10.11 -32.07
C THR A 530 -27.61 9.26 -33.33
N THR A 531 -28.12 9.72 -34.48
CA THR A 531 -27.49 9.44 -35.78
C THR A 531 -26.24 10.33 -35.93
N PRO A 532 -25.10 9.81 -36.44
CA PRO A 532 -23.83 10.54 -36.41
C PRO A 532 -23.81 11.69 -37.44
N PRO A 533 -23.24 12.86 -37.12
CA PRO A 533 -23.04 13.91 -38.11
C PRO A 533 -21.78 13.65 -38.92
N GLY A 534 -21.90 13.74 -40.24
CA GLY A 534 -20.77 13.78 -41.16
C GLY A 534 -19.99 15.09 -41.04
N LEU A 535 -18.67 14.97 -41.17
CA LEU A 535 -17.77 15.99 -41.74
C LEU A 535 -18.23 16.35 -43.18
N PRO A 536 -17.84 17.49 -43.81
CA PRO A 536 -16.71 18.42 -43.54
C PRO A 536 -17.18 19.92 -43.57
N ALA A 537 -16.40 21.02 -43.56
CA ALA A 537 -15.02 21.33 -43.96
C ALA A 537 -14.50 22.64 -43.30
N THR A 538 -13.16 22.69 -43.24
CA THR A 538 -12.15 23.76 -43.01
C THR A 538 -12.47 25.25 -43.32
N PRO A 539 -11.60 26.20 -42.88
CA PRO A 539 -10.38 26.05 -42.06
C PRO A 539 -10.50 26.57 -40.62
#